data_AF-A0A7J9RMZ2-F1
#
_entry.id   AF-A0A7J9RMZ2-F1
#
_cell.length_a   1.000
_cell.length_b   1.000
_cell.length_c   1.000
_cell.angle_alpha   90.00
_cell.angle_beta   90.00
_cell.angle_gamma   90.00
#
_symmetry.space_group_name_H-M   'P 1'
#
loop_
_entity.id
_entity.type
_entity.pdbx_description
1 polymer ?
#
loop_
_entity_poly.entity_id
_entity_poly.type
_entity_poly.pdbx_seq_one_letter_code
_entity_poly.pdbx_strand_id
1 'polypeptide(L)'
;MFIGPNSLIVEGASDLLFLQRVSLILERKGRTCLNPKWVITPVGGASKVPTFVALIGAQKNMNLVTLIDIQKKDKQSIENLYKKKLLKKNHVITFVDFTNTDEADIEDMFERSFLLKIINLEYKSVLDKDIEEAELEPGVPRINICLEKYFAKNPMKESIKYSHYRIARYFTENVDELSNSISGKTLDRFEEAFSRINTLFKK
;
A
#
# COMPACT_ATOMS: atom_id res chain seq x y z
N MET A 1 -9.66 -19.14 5.73
CA MET A 1 -9.52 -17.68 5.56
C MET A 1 -9.57 -17.08 6.96
N PHE A 2 -8.47 -16.55 7.49
CA PHE A 2 -8.46 -15.91 8.81
C PHE A 2 -8.95 -14.47 8.66
N ILE A 3 -10.25 -14.26 8.86
CA ILE A 3 -10.84 -12.92 8.94
C ILE A 3 -11.12 -12.65 10.42
N GLY A 4 -10.59 -11.55 10.95
CA GLY A 4 -10.87 -11.11 12.31
C GLY A 4 -12.14 -10.25 12.38
N PRO A 5 -12.76 -10.10 13.55
CA PRO A 5 -13.95 -9.25 13.72
C PRO A 5 -13.69 -7.78 13.32
N ASN A 6 -12.43 -7.33 13.37
CA ASN A 6 -11.99 -6.06 12.81
C ASN A 6 -10.99 -6.36 11.67
N SER A 7 -11.42 -6.14 10.42
CA SER A 7 -10.62 -6.44 9.23
C SER A 7 -10.34 -5.19 8.41
N LEU A 8 -9.06 -4.93 8.17
CA LEU A 8 -8.57 -3.92 7.25
C LEU A 8 -8.36 -4.56 5.88
N ILE A 9 -9.25 -4.25 4.94
CA ILE A 9 -9.26 -4.83 3.60
C ILE A 9 -8.28 -4.05 2.73
N VAL A 10 -7.32 -4.78 2.16
CA VAL A 10 -6.28 -4.25 1.25
C VAL A 10 -6.27 -5.08 -0.03
N GLU A 11 -5.63 -4.58 -1.09
CA GLU A 11 -5.68 -5.22 -2.40
C GLU A 11 -4.78 -6.44 -2.48
N GLY A 12 -3.53 -6.27 -2.06
CA GLY A 12 -2.45 -7.21 -2.36
C GLY A 12 -1.68 -7.68 -1.12
N ALA A 13 -0.91 -8.75 -1.32
CA ALA A 13 0.02 -9.21 -0.30
C ALA A 13 1.14 -8.19 -0.03
N SER A 14 1.50 -7.38 -1.03
CA SER A 14 2.46 -6.28 -0.91
C SER A 14 2.00 -5.24 0.11
N ASP A 15 0.71 -4.86 0.07
CA ASP A 15 0.12 -3.93 1.03
C ASP A 15 0.26 -4.46 2.45
N LEU A 16 -0.07 -5.73 2.64
CA LEU A 16 0.04 -6.39 3.94
C LEU A 16 1.48 -6.34 4.46
N LEU A 17 2.48 -6.65 3.64
CA LEU A 17 3.89 -6.63 4.04
C LEU A 17 4.34 -5.22 4.44
N PHE A 18 4.09 -4.22 3.61
CA PHE A 18 4.45 -2.83 3.92
C PHE A 18 3.75 -2.33 5.19
N LEU A 19 2.43 -2.48 5.30
CA LEU A 19 1.66 -2.00 6.46
C LEU A 19 2.13 -2.65 7.76
N GLN A 20 2.38 -3.97 7.76
CA GLN A 20 2.89 -4.67 8.95
C GLN A 20 4.26 -4.12 9.37
N ARG A 21 5.18 -3.93 8.42
CA ARG A 21 6.54 -3.48 8.73
C ARG A 21 6.59 -2.03 9.14
N VAL A 22 5.87 -1.14 8.45
CA VAL A 22 5.83 0.28 8.83
C VAL A 22 5.12 0.47 10.17
N SER A 23 4.06 -0.30 10.45
CA SER A 23 3.41 -0.30 11.77
C SER A 23 4.40 -0.66 12.89
N LEU A 24 5.20 -1.71 12.70
CA LEU A 24 6.25 -2.10 13.66
C LEU A 24 7.32 -1.02 13.82
N ILE A 25 7.73 -0.35 12.72
CA ILE A 25 8.69 0.75 12.78
C ILE A 25 8.15 1.93 13.57
N LEU A 26 6.88 2.32 13.37
CA LEU A 26 6.23 3.38 14.13
C LEU A 26 6.13 3.00 15.61
N GLU A 27 5.72 1.78 15.93
CA GLU A 27 5.66 1.27 17.30
C GLU A 27 7.03 1.36 18.00
N ARG A 28 8.10 0.88 17.37
CA ARG A 28 9.48 0.98 17.90
C ARG A 28 9.95 2.41 18.11
N LYS A 29 9.41 3.37 17.34
CA LYS A 29 9.70 4.81 17.46
C LYS A 29 8.75 5.53 18.43
N GLY A 30 7.86 4.83 19.11
CA GLY A 30 6.87 5.42 20.03
C GLY A 30 5.79 6.27 19.33
N ARG A 31 5.61 6.06 18.02
CA ARG A 31 4.59 6.73 17.20
C ARG A 31 3.34 5.85 17.09
N THR A 32 2.22 6.42 16.63
CA THR A 32 0.96 5.71 16.47
C THR A 32 1.08 4.63 15.39
N CYS A 33 1.01 3.37 15.80
CA CYS A 33 1.02 2.21 14.91
C CYS A 33 -0.41 1.74 14.61
N LEU A 34 -0.56 0.79 13.68
CA LEU A 34 -1.85 0.14 13.46
C LEU A 34 -2.22 -0.66 14.73
N ASN A 35 -3.45 -0.50 15.20
CA ASN A 35 -3.91 -1.26 16.37
C ASN A 35 -3.85 -2.76 16.07
N PRO A 36 -3.19 -3.58 16.91
CA PRO A 36 -2.95 -5.01 16.65
C PRO A 36 -4.22 -5.86 16.57
N LYS A 37 -5.38 -5.31 16.97
CA LYS A 37 -6.68 -5.96 16.81
C LYS A 37 -7.24 -5.87 15.39
N TRP A 38 -6.66 -5.05 14.51
CA TRP A 38 -6.97 -5.06 13.08
C TRP A 38 -6.26 -6.21 12.39
N VAL A 39 -7.03 -7.03 11.67
CA VAL A 39 -6.51 -8.07 10.80
C VAL A 39 -6.42 -7.53 9.38
N ILE A 40 -5.20 -7.30 8.90
CA ILE A 40 -4.98 -6.91 7.50
C ILE A 40 -5.33 -8.10 6.60
N THR A 41 -6.25 -7.87 5.67
CA THR A 41 -6.89 -8.93 4.87
C THR A 41 -6.73 -8.59 3.38
N PRO A 42 -5.70 -9.14 2.69
CA PRO A 42 -5.52 -8.94 1.26
C PRO A 42 -6.55 -9.74 0.46
N VAL A 43 -7.14 -9.13 -0.57
CA VAL A 43 -8.23 -9.75 -1.36
C VAL A 43 -7.82 -10.22 -2.76
N GLY A 44 -6.58 -9.93 -3.17
CA GLY A 44 -6.02 -10.34 -4.46
C GLY A 44 -6.45 -9.44 -5.64
N GLY A 45 -6.50 -8.13 -5.40
CA GLY A 45 -6.68 -7.05 -6.39
C GLY A 45 -7.92 -6.17 -6.18
N ALA A 46 -7.83 -4.89 -6.56
CA ALA A 46 -8.91 -3.88 -6.48
C ALA A 46 -10.29 -4.39 -6.91
N SER A 47 -10.37 -5.10 -8.03
CA SER A 47 -11.63 -5.57 -8.62
C SER A 47 -12.41 -6.55 -7.73
N LYS A 48 -11.73 -7.19 -6.77
CA LYS A 48 -12.34 -8.14 -5.83
C LYS A 48 -12.79 -7.50 -4.52
N VAL A 49 -12.35 -6.27 -4.22
CA VAL A 49 -12.70 -5.56 -2.98
C VAL A 49 -14.22 -5.45 -2.82
N PRO A 50 -15.02 -5.00 -3.81
CA PRO A 50 -16.47 -4.88 -3.63
C PRO A 50 -17.16 -6.21 -3.34
N THR A 51 -16.76 -7.28 -4.04
CA THR A 51 -17.32 -8.61 -3.85
C THR A 51 -16.97 -9.16 -2.47
N PHE A 52 -15.72 -8.98 -2.03
CA PHE A 52 -15.28 -9.41 -0.72
C PHE A 52 -16.03 -8.69 0.40
N VAL A 53 -16.13 -7.36 0.30
CA VAL A 53 -16.87 -6.52 1.24
C VAL A 53 -18.35 -6.92 1.30
N ALA A 54 -18.98 -7.21 0.16
CA ALA A 54 -20.37 -7.65 0.13
C ALA A 54 -20.58 -9.01 0.81
N LEU A 55 -19.67 -9.96 0.59
CA LEU A 55 -19.76 -11.31 1.16
C LEU A 55 -19.51 -11.31 2.68
N ILE A 56 -18.47 -10.62 3.13
CA ILE A 56 -18.05 -10.61 4.53
C ILE A 56 -18.86 -9.61 5.35
N GLY A 57 -19.23 -8.47 4.77
CA GLY A 57 -20.05 -7.46 5.44
C GLY A 57 -21.45 -7.96 5.79
N ALA A 58 -21.95 -9.01 5.12
CA ALA A 58 -23.20 -9.68 5.46
C ALA A 58 -23.09 -10.56 6.73
N GLN A 59 -21.88 -10.89 7.19
CA GLN A 59 -21.68 -11.67 8.40
C GLN A 59 -21.90 -10.80 9.65
N LYS A 60 -22.51 -11.38 10.69
CA LYS A 60 -22.77 -10.67 11.94
C LYS A 60 -21.46 -10.28 12.63
N ASN A 61 -21.45 -9.10 13.24
CA ASN A 61 -20.35 -8.56 14.05
C ASN A 61 -19.03 -8.30 13.31
N MET A 62 -19.07 -8.16 11.98
CA MET A 62 -17.90 -7.74 11.22
C MET A 62 -17.76 -6.21 11.22
N ASN A 63 -16.55 -5.74 11.49
CA ASN A 63 -16.11 -4.37 11.29
C ASN A 63 -15.10 -4.34 10.14
N LEU A 64 -15.54 -3.84 9.00
CA LEU A 64 -14.72 -3.77 7.79
C LEU A 64 -14.36 -2.32 7.51
N VAL A 65 -13.08 -2.10 7.21
CA VAL A 65 -12.53 -0.82 6.71
C VAL A 65 -11.65 -1.16 5.52
N THR A 66 -11.69 -0.38 4.46
CA THR A 66 -10.77 -0.55 3.32
C THR A 66 -9.61 0.42 3.44
N LEU A 67 -8.44 0.03 2.93
CA LEU A 67 -7.36 0.91 2.53
C LEU A 67 -6.87 0.40 1.18
N ILE A 68 -7.24 1.09 0.10
CA ILE A 68 -7.12 0.60 -1.27
C ILE A 68 -6.54 1.65 -2.20
N ASP A 69 -6.04 1.20 -3.35
CA ASP A 69 -5.55 2.07 -4.40
C ASP A 69 -6.70 2.89 -4.98
N ILE A 70 -6.34 4.01 -5.61
CA ILE A 70 -7.27 4.68 -6.51
C ILE A 70 -6.56 5.10 -7.79
N GLN A 71 -7.23 4.84 -8.90
CA GLN A 71 -6.94 5.39 -10.22
C GLN A 71 -8.23 6.01 -10.77
N LYS A 72 -8.14 6.93 -11.74
CA LYS A 72 -9.31 7.57 -12.35
C LYS A 72 -10.39 6.58 -12.81
N LYS A 73 -9.97 5.41 -13.33
CA LYS A 73 -10.88 4.35 -13.80
C LYS A 73 -11.64 3.63 -12.67
N ASP A 74 -11.07 3.58 -11.46
CA ASP A 74 -11.58 2.77 -10.35
C ASP A 74 -12.52 3.55 -9.44
N LYS A 75 -12.58 4.89 -9.59
CA LYS A 75 -13.39 5.79 -8.78
C LYS A 75 -14.85 5.32 -8.66
N GLN A 76 -15.48 4.94 -9.76
CA GLN A 76 -16.87 4.46 -9.73
C GLN A 76 -17.05 3.17 -8.92
N SER A 77 -16.08 2.25 -8.97
CA SER A 77 -16.10 1.00 -8.21
C SER A 77 -15.99 1.26 -6.70
N ILE A 78 -15.09 2.15 -6.31
CA ILE A 78 -14.90 2.58 -4.92
C ILE A 78 -16.14 3.32 -4.42
N GLU A 79 -16.69 4.24 -5.21
CA GLU A 79 -17.92 4.95 -4.86
C GLU A 79 -19.10 4.01 -4.66
N ASN A 80 -19.17 2.92 -5.42
CA ASN A 80 -20.21 1.92 -5.28
C ASN A 80 -20.16 1.21 -3.92
N LEU A 81 -19.02 1.14 -3.23
CA LEU A 81 -18.91 0.55 -1.88
C LEU A 81 -19.86 1.25 -0.90
N TYR A 82 -19.91 2.58 -0.91
CA TYR A 82 -20.81 3.32 -0.03
C TYR A 82 -22.15 3.68 -0.67
N LYS A 83 -22.22 3.91 -1.99
CA LYS A 83 -23.50 4.19 -2.68
C LYS A 83 -24.45 2.99 -2.61
N LYS A 84 -23.93 1.76 -2.68
CA LYS A 84 -24.72 0.53 -2.54
C LYS A 84 -24.88 0.06 -1.08
N LYS A 85 -24.51 0.91 -0.11
CA LYS A 85 -24.57 0.62 1.33
C LYS A 85 -23.79 -0.63 1.76
N LEU A 86 -22.75 -1.02 1.01
CA LEU A 86 -21.88 -2.15 1.39
C LEU A 86 -20.97 -1.75 2.57
N LEU A 87 -20.52 -0.49 2.57
CA LEU A 87 -19.79 0.14 3.67
C LEU A 87 -20.35 1.53 3.97
N LYS A 88 -20.08 2.01 5.18
CA LYS A 88 -20.24 3.44 5.47
C LYS A 88 -19.17 4.20 4.69
N LYS A 89 -19.48 5.41 4.23
CA LYS A 89 -18.54 6.25 3.47
C LYS A 89 -17.21 6.46 4.22
N ASN A 90 -17.27 6.65 5.55
CA ASN A 90 -16.07 6.82 6.39
C ASN A 90 -15.27 5.53 6.64
N HIS A 91 -15.75 4.36 6.21
CA HIS A 91 -15.02 3.09 6.24
C HIS A 91 -14.33 2.78 4.90
N VAL A 92 -14.52 3.64 3.90
CA VAL A 92 -13.83 3.56 2.62
C VAL A 92 -12.68 4.55 2.65
N ILE A 93 -11.47 4.05 2.94
CA ILE A 93 -10.23 4.85 2.96
C ILE A 93 -9.39 4.43 1.75
N THR A 94 -8.68 5.40 1.18
CA THR A 94 -7.81 5.23 0.01
C THR A 94 -6.45 5.87 0.25
N PHE A 95 -5.41 5.46 -0.48
CA PHE A 95 -4.07 6.04 -0.29
C PHE A 95 -3.99 7.53 -0.65
N VAL A 96 -4.84 8.02 -1.56
CA VAL A 96 -4.90 9.46 -1.90
C VAL A 96 -5.31 10.35 -0.74
N ASP A 97 -5.98 9.79 0.28
CA ASP A 97 -6.32 10.51 1.49
C ASP A 97 -5.06 10.98 2.25
N PHE A 98 -3.87 10.42 1.95
CA PHE A 98 -2.62 10.68 2.66
C PHE A 98 -1.46 11.14 1.75
N THR A 99 -1.56 10.95 0.44
CA THR A 99 -0.49 11.34 -0.51
C THR A 99 -0.68 12.73 -1.12
N ASN A 100 -1.87 13.34 -0.99
CA ASN A 100 -2.24 14.59 -1.67
C ASN A 100 -2.11 14.51 -3.21
N THR A 101 -2.42 13.36 -3.80
CA THR A 101 -2.42 13.11 -5.25
C THR A 101 -3.81 12.69 -5.74
N ASP A 102 -4.06 12.74 -7.05
CA ASP A 102 -5.31 12.26 -7.65
C ASP A 102 -5.39 10.73 -7.73
N GLU A 103 -4.22 10.08 -7.76
CA GLU A 103 -4.04 8.63 -7.85
C GLU A 103 -2.89 8.22 -6.93
N ALA A 104 -3.07 7.13 -6.21
CA ALA A 104 -2.05 6.59 -5.30
C ALA A 104 -2.27 5.10 -5.05
N ASP A 105 -1.16 4.41 -4.81
CA ASP A 105 -1.08 3.10 -4.16
C ASP A 105 -0.26 3.18 -2.87
N ILE A 106 0.01 2.03 -2.25
CA ILE A 106 0.81 2.00 -1.04
C ILE A 106 2.27 2.43 -1.26
N GLU A 107 2.84 2.15 -2.44
CA GLU A 107 4.19 2.58 -2.77
C GLU A 107 4.28 4.11 -2.77
N ASP A 108 3.24 4.81 -3.23
CA ASP A 108 3.19 6.27 -3.22
C ASP A 108 3.13 6.91 -1.80
N MET A 109 2.94 6.10 -0.74
CA MET A 109 3.10 6.57 0.65
C MET A 109 4.58 6.83 1.01
N PHE A 110 5.51 6.16 0.33
CA PHE A 110 6.95 6.33 0.52
C PHE A 110 7.49 7.49 -0.30
N GLU A 111 8.59 8.10 0.14
CA GLU A 111 9.34 9.01 -0.73
C GLU A 111 9.93 8.23 -1.91
N ARG A 112 9.85 8.80 -3.12
CA ARG A 112 10.30 8.16 -4.37
C ARG A 112 11.74 7.69 -4.30
N SER A 113 12.63 8.53 -3.76
CA SER A 113 14.05 8.21 -3.58
C SER A 113 14.28 6.99 -2.69
N PHE A 114 13.46 6.80 -1.65
CA PHE A 114 13.55 5.64 -0.77
C PHE A 114 13.13 4.35 -1.50
N LEU A 115 12.05 4.41 -2.29
CA LEU A 115 11.64 3.25 -3.10
C LEU A 115 12.67 2.90 -4.17
N LEU A 116 13.22 3.89 -4.87
CA LEU A 116 14.29 3.67 -5.85
C LEU A 116 15.51 3.01 -5.21
N LYS A 117 15.89 3.41 -3.99
CA LYS A 117 16.94 2.72 -3.23
C LYS A 117 16.62 1.24 -3.04
N ILE A 118 15.40 0.90 -2.60
CA ILE A 118 15.00 -0.51 -2.41
C ILE A 118 15.03 -1.28 -3.73
N ILE A 119 14.53 -0.69 -4.81
CA ILE A 119 14.49 -1.29 -6.14
C ILE A 119 15.90 -1.58 -6.65
N ASN A 120 16.81 -0.60 -6.55
CA ASN A 120 18.20 -0.75 -6.96
C ASN A 120 18.90 -1.85 -6.15
N LEU A 121 18.57 -1.99 -4.86
CA LEU A 121 19.10 -3.06 -4.02
C LEU A 121 18.54 -4.45 -4.39
N GLU A 122 17.21 -4.60 -4.53
CA GLU A 122 16.57 -5.89 -4.88
C GLU A 122 16.96 -6.39 -6.28
N TYR A 123 17.18 -5.47 -7.22
CA TYR A 123 17.48 -5.81 -8.62
C TYR A 123 18.93 -5.59 -9.01
N LYS A 124 19.83 -5.33 -8.06
CA LYS A 124 21.24 -4.97 -8.32
C LYS A 124 21.96 -5.93 -9.28
N SER A 125 21.72 -7.24 -9.17
CA SER A 125 22.38 -8.24 -10.01
C SER A 125 21.88 -8.28 -11.45
N VAL A 126 20.70 -7.73 -11.72
CA VAL A 126 20.02 -7.79 -13.04
C VAL A 126 19.82 -6.42 -13.67
N LEU A 127 20.19 -5.34 -12.98
CA LEU A 127 20.30 -4.00 -13.52
C LEU A 127 21.66 -3.78 -14.18
N ASP A 128 21.71 -2.93 -15.21
CA ASP A 128 22.97 -2.45 -15.78
C ASP A 128 23.61 -1.36 -14.92
N LYS A 129 22.77 -0.53 -14.30
CA LYS A 129 23.12 0.54 -13.38
C LYS A 129 21.94 0.82 -12.45
N ASP A 130 22.20 1.52 -11.36
CA ASP A 130 21.16 2.03 -10.48
C ASP A 130 20.23 2.99 -11.24
N ILE A 131 18.93 2.89 -10.97
CA ILE A 131 17.89 3.75 -11.53
C ILE A 131 17.88 5.05 -10.74
N GLU A 132 17.96 6.17 -11.45
CA GLU A 132 17.87 7.51 -10.86
C GLU A 132 16.49 8.13 -11.09
N GLU A 133 16.05 8.99 -10.17
CA GLU A 133 14.73 9.63 -10.26
C GLU A 133 14.57 10.49 -11.52
N ALA A 134 15.66 11.08 -12.01
CA ALA A 134 15.68 11.86 -13.25
C ALA A 134 15.41 11.03 -14.52
N GLU A 135 15.51 9.70 -14.44
CA GLU A 135 15.22 8.80 -15.57
C GLU A 135 13.75 8.39 -15.63
N LEU A 136 12.97 8.69 -14.59
CA LEU A 136 11.54 8.41 -14.55
C LEU A 136 10.75 9.52 -15.27
N GLU A 137 9.65 9.13 -15.90
CA GLU A 137 8.78 10.07 -16.62
C GLU A 137 8.17 11.09 -15.65
N PRO A 138 8.36 12.41 -15.87
CA PRO A 138 7.79 13.42 -14.99
C PRO A 138 6.27 13.49 -15.13
N GLY A 139 5.58 13.92 -14.06
CA GLY A 139 4.13 14.16 -14.08
C GLY A 139 3.26 12.90 -14.02
N VAL A 140 3.84 11.70 -13.99
CA VAL A 140 3.10 10.47 -13.68
C VAL A 140 2.96 10.37 -12.14
N PRO A 141 1.73 10.29 -11.60
CA PRO A 141 1.50 10.34 -10.16
C PRO A 141 2.03 9.09 -9.45
N ARG A 142 1.64 7.89 -9.94
CA ARG A 142 2.00 6.60 -9.33
C ARG A 142 3.39 6.13 -9.71
N ILE A 143 4.23 5.82 -8.73
CA ILE A 143 5.59 5.33 -8.95
C ILE A 143 5.64 3.98 -9.69
N ASN A 144 4.70 3.07 -9.41
CA ASN A 144 4.63 1.78 -10.10
C ASN A 144 4.44 1.95 -11.61
N ILE A 145 3.62 2.91 -12.04
CA ILE A 145 3.42 3.21 -13.47
C ILE A 145 4.70 3.79 -14.09
N CYS A 146 5.41 4.67 -13.37
CA CYS A 146 6.71 5.17 -13.83
C CYS A 146 7.70 4.03 -14.08
N LEU A 147 7.79 3.08 -13.13
CA LEU A 147 8.71 1.96 -13.19
C LEU A 147 8.35 0.97 -14.29
N GLU A 148 7.06 0.66 -14.48
CA GLU A 148 6.60 -0.18 -15.59
C GLU A 148 7.01 0.41 -16.94
N LYS A 149 6.80 1.72 -17.14
CA LYS A 149 7.23 2.41 -18.36
C LYS A 149 8.75 2.43 -18.52
N TYR A 150 9.49 2.61 -17.42
CA TYR A 150 10.95 2.58 -17.44
C TYR A 150 11.47 1.20 -17.87
N PHE A 151 11.00 0.12 -17.25
CA PHE A 151 11.43 -1.25 -17.54
C PHE A 151 10.95 -1.76 -18.91
N ALA A 152 9.87 -1.19 -19.46
CA ALA A 152 9.49 -1.45 -20.85
C ALA A 152 10.52 -0.92 -21.86
N LYS A 153 11.23 0.17 -21.52
CA LYS A 153 12.30 0.77 -22.35
C LYS A 153 13.68 0.23 -22.00
N ASN A 154 13.89 -0.14 -20.74
CA ASN A 154 15.15 -0.61 -20.17
C ASN A 154 14.92 -1.97 -19.50
N PRO A 155 14.79 -3.06 -20.29
CA PRO A 155 14.51 -4.38 -19.73
C PRO A 155 15.67 -4.88 -18.86
N MET A 156 15.34 -5.50 -17.73
CA MET A 156 16.33 -6.14 -16.86
C MET A 156 16.95 -7.38 -17.53
N LYS A 157 18.16 -7.73 -17.09
CA LYS A 157 18.85 -8.96 -17.51
C LYS A 157 18.04 -10.20 -17.13
N GLU A 158 18.35 -11.31 -17.79
CA GLU A 158 17.80 -12.64 -17.49
C GLU A 158 16.27 -12.72 -17.61
N SER A 159 15.64 -11.80 -18.35
CA SER A 159 14.18 -11.72 -18.50
C SER A 159 13.42 -11.55 -17.17
N ILE A 160 14.08 -11.04 -16.13
CA ILE A 160 13.44 -10.72 -14.86
C ILE A 160 12.44 -9.59 -15.06
N LYS A 161 11.26 -9.70 -14.43
CA LYS A 161 10.21 -8.69 -14.48
C LYS A 161 10.13 -7.89 -13.18
N TYR A 162 9.76 -6.62 -13.33
CA TYR A 162 9.42 -5.76 -12.19
C TYR A 162 8.24 -6.36 -11.43
N SER A 163 8.32 -6.33 -10.10
CA SER A 163 7.32 -6.88 -9.20
C SER A 163 7.27 -6.06 -7.93
N HIS A 164 6.18 -5.32 -7.74
CA HIS A 164 5.90 -4.59 -6.50
C HIS A 164 5.92 -5.51 -5.26
N TYR A 165 5.49 -6.77 -5.39
CA TYR A 165 5.63 -7.76 -4.32
C TYR A 165 7.10 -8.04 -3.93
N ARG A 166 8.00 -8.14 -4.89
CA ARG A 166 9.44 -8.32 -4.60
C ARG A 166 10.01 -7.15 -3.81
N ILE A 167 9.56 -5.92 -4.10
CA ILE A 167 9.94 -4.71 -3.36
C ILE A 167 9.45 -4.78 -1.90
N ALA A 168 8.17 -5.10 -1.69
CA ALA A 168 7.60 -5.24 -0.36
C ALA A 168 8.28 -6.35 0.47
N ARG A 169 8.62 -7.48 -0.18
CA ARG A 169 9.37 -8.59 0.41
C ARG A 169 10.78 -8.17 0.78
N TYR A 170 11.54 -7.56 -0.14
CA TYR A 170 12.90 -7.13 0.14
C TYR A 170 12.95 -6.10 1.28
N PHE A 171 12.04 -5.13 1.28
CA PHE A 171 11.90 -4.17 2.37
C PHE A 171 11.67 -4.87 3.71
N THR A 172 10.80 -5.88 3.72
CA THR A 172 10.49 -6.69 4.90
C THR A 172 11.71 -7.46 5.41
N GLU A 173 12.44 -8.11 4.52
CA GLU A 173 13.62 -8.94 4.85
C GLU A 173 14.80 -8.08 5.34
N ASN A 174 14.91 -6.84 4.88
CA ASN A 174 16.03 -5.94 5.16
C ASN A 174 15.61 -4.72 6.02
N VAL A 175 14.52 -4.84 6.77
CA VAL A 175 13.90 -3.71 7.49
C VAL A 175 14.83 -3.10 8.54
N ASP A 176 15.67 -3.90 9.21
CA ASP A 176 16.56 -3.39 10.26
C ASP A 176 17.63 -2.44 9.68
N GLU A 177 18.11 -2.70 8.46
CA GLU A 177 19.04 -1.81 7.76
C GLU A 177 18.33 -0.60 7.12
N LEU A 178 17.12 -0.80 6.58
CA LEU A 178 16.40 0.21 5.81
C LEU A 178 15.60 1.19 6.68
N SER A 179 15.18 0.79 7.88
CA SER A 179 14.26 1.57 8.72
C SER A 179 14.76 2.98 9.06
N ASN A 180 16.08 3.15 9.21
CA ASN A 180 16.71 4.44 9.48
C ASN A 180 16.76 5.36 8.25
N SER A 181 16.59 4.81 7.05
CA SER A 181 16.52 5.59 5.80
C SER A 181 15.10 6.08 5.47
N ILE A 182 14.09 5.69 6.23
CA ILE A 182 12.71 6.13 6.02
C ILE A 182 12.57 7.58 6.50
N SER A 183 12.08 8.45 5.63
CA SER A 183 11.90 9.86 5.94
C SER A 183 10.81 10.09 7.00
N GLY A 184 10.90 11.22 7.72
CA GLY A 184 9.84 11.67 8.61
C GLY A 184 8.49 11.80 7.88
N LYS A 185 8.48 12.39 6.67
CA LYS A 185 7.28 12.55 5.85
C LYS A 185 6.58 11.23 5.53
N THR A 186 7.35 10.19 5.17
CA THR A 186 6.80 8.85 4.96
C THR A 186 6.14 8.32 6.22
N LEU A 187 6.84 8.41 7.37
CA LEU A 187 6.29 7.98 8.64
C LEU A 187 5.04 8.78 9.03
N ASP A 188 4.99 10.08 8.73
CA ASP A 188 3.83 10.95 8.98
C ASP A 188 2.60 10.48 8.19
N ARG A 189 2.74 10.18 6.89
CA ARG A 189 1.63 9.67 6.06
C ARG A 189 1.08 8.35 6.61
N PHE A 190 1.95 7.41 6.98
CA PHE A 190 1.54 6.13 7.55
C PHE A 190 0.92 6.28 8.95
N GLU A 191 1.48 7.15 9.80
CA GLU A 191 0.92 7.44 11.12
C GLU A 191 -0.48 8.06 11.01
N GLU A 192 -0.69 8.97 10.06
CA GLU A 192 -1.99 9.56 9.78
C GLU A 192 -3.00 8.48 9.33
N ALA A 193 -2.60 7.60 8.42
CA ALA A 193 -3.43 6.48 7.97
C ALA A 193 -3.82 5.55 9.12
N PHE A 194 -2.86 5.14 9.95
CA PHE A 194 -3.12 4.28 11.10
C PHE A 194 -3.98 4.96 12.15
N SER A 195 -3.73 6.23 12.43
CA SER A 195 -4.56 7.04 13.34
C SER A 195 -6.00 7.08 12.85
N ARG A 196 -6.22 7.35 11.56
CA ARG A 196 -7.55 7.38 10.95
C ARG A 196 -8.25 6.03 11.08
N ILE A 197 -7.57 4.94 10.71
CA ILE A 197 -8.12 3.57 10.78
C ILE A 197 -8.45 3.18 12.23
N ASN A 198 -7.59 3.51 13.19
CA ASN A 198 -7.78 3.18 14.59
C ASN A 198 -9.03 3.84 15.19
N THR A 199 -9.47 5.01 14.68
CA THR A 199 -10.72 5.65 15.12
C THR A 199 -11.98 4.87 14.73
N LEU A 200 -11.89 3.99 13.73
CA LEU A 200 -13.00 3.18 13.22
C LEU A 200 -13.10 1.82 13.92
N PHE A 201 -12.25 1.57 14.91
CA PHE A 201 -12.24 0.34 15.68
C PHE A 201 -13.53 0.17 16.50
N LYS A 202 -14.12 -1.03 16.45
CA LYS A 202 -15.20 -1.41 17.35
C LYS A 202 -14.64 -2.25 18.49
N LYS A 203 -14.91 -1.79 19.72
CA LYS A 203 -14.54 -2.47 20.96
C LYS A 203 -15.21 -3.82 21.11
#